data_AF-A0A1E7M3D4-F1
#
_entry.id   AF-A0A1E7M3D4-F1
#
_cell.length_a   1.000
_cell.length_b   1.000
_cell.length_c   1.000
_cell.angle_alpha   90.00
_cell.angle_beta   90.00
_cell.angle_gamma   90.00
#
_symmetry.space_group_name_H-M   'P 1'
#
loop_
_entity.id
_entity.type
_entity.pdbx_description
1 polymer ?
#
loop_
_entity_poly.entity_id
_entity_poly.type
_entity_poly.pdbx_seq_one_letter_code
_entity_poly.pdbx_strand_id
1 'polypeptide(L)'
;GAAADAVAVRDPATAAAAIRLLRDRDAGRAAMLLAGGAVEGVGVGHVPGQGGEQVPGAAAQLPVQSGAPGGSTEGEVPGGTEGGAHRRTETGAGAHGRTESTTTLSAPAVTDLITGPAPLLDAVRRLVRDAVVVDSLEDAEALVAARPEVTAVTGEGDVLSAHFAHGGSAGAPSLLEVQASVDEAAAELAELAVRCDELAEAQRLAGERRKESAALVEELGERRRAAEREKSGVAQQLGRLSGQARAAAGEAERMTASAARAQEALERAVEEAEELAERLLVAQEAPVEEEPDTSVRDRLAADGANARQTEMEARLQARTHEERVKGLAGRADGLDRAARAERE
;
A
#
# COMPACT_ATOMS: atom_id res chain seq x y z
N GLY A 1 -16.11 2.34 -74.02
CA GLY A 1 -15.95 3.33 -72.94
C GLY A 1 -17.32 3.77 -72.46
N ALA A 2 -17.44 4.50 -71.35
CA ALA A 2 -18.73 4.81 -70.72
C ALA A 2 -19.78 5.45 -71.66
N ALA A 3 -19.34 6.19 -72.69
CA ALA A 3 -20.22 6.76 -73.72
C ALA A 3 -20.86 5.72 -74.66
N ALA A 4 -20.33 4.50 -74.75
CA ALA A 4 -20.87 3.45 -75.61
C ALA A 4 -22.17 2.83 -75.05
N ASP A 5 -22.30 2.81 -73.71
CA ASP A 5 -23.45 2.27 -73.00
C ASP A 5 -24.37 3.39 -72.46
N ALA A 6 -24.16 4.62 -72.90
CA ALA A 6 -24.84 5.78 -72.37
C ALA A 6 -26.29 5.89 -72.88
N VAL A 7 -27.20 6.27 -71.98
CA VAL A 7 -28.62 6.49 -72.33
C VAL A 7 -28.82 7.93 -72.77
N ALA A 8 -29.51 8.15 -73.88
CA ALA A 8 -29.82 9.49 -74.35
C ALA A 8 -30.89 10.15 -73.46
N VAL A 9 -30.61 11.34 -72.96
CA VAL A 9 -31.52 12.15 -72.14
C VAL A 9 -31.64 13.57 -72.69
N ARG A 10 -32.73 14.24 -72.33
CA ARG A 10 -33.15 15.49 -72.97
C ARG A 10 -32.28 16.69 -72.58
N ASP A 11 -31.97 16.81 -71.29
CA ASP A 11 -31.37 18.01 -70.70
C ASP A 11 -30.65 17.68 -69.35
N PRO A 12 -29.74 18.56 -68.88
CA PRO A 12 -28.96 18.33 -67.65
C PRO A 12 -29.81 18.09 -66.41
N ALA A 13 -30.96 18.77 -66.28
CA ALA A 13 -31.88 18.59 -65.16
C ALA A 13 -32.48 17.17 -65.16
N THR A 14 -32.85 16.64 -66.33
CA THR A 14 -33.32 15.25 -66.47
C THR A 14 -32.23 14.24 -66.12
N ALA A 15 -30.98 14.51 -66.51
CA ALA A 15 -29.85 13.65 -66.17
C ALA A 15 -29.58 13.64 -64.66
N ALA A 16 -29.59 14.80 -64.02
CA ALA A 16 -29.40 14.91 -62.57
C ALA A 16 -30.56 14.28 -61.79
N ALA A 17 -31.81 14.43 -62.23
CA ALA A 17 -32.94 13.71 -61.65
C ALA A 17 -32.79 12.17 -61.76
N ALA A 18 -32.23 11.68 -62.87
CA ALA A 18 -31.93 10.26 -63.04
C ALA A 18 -30.79 9.80 -62.11
N ILE A 19 -29.74 10.60 -61.92
CA ILE A 19 -28.66 10.32 -60.95
C ILE A 19 -29.22 10.20 -59.52
N ARG A 20 -30.08 11.15 -59.10
CA ARG A 20 -30.76 11.09 -57.80
C ARG A 20 -31.58 9.81 -57.66
N LEU A 21 -32.36 9.47 -58.68
CA LEU A 21 -33.18 8.25 -58.67
C LEU A 21 -32.34 6.97 -58.58
N LEU A 22 -31.20 6.91 -59.28
CA LEU A 22 -30.27 5.78 -59.21
C LEU A 22 -29.66 5.65 -57.81
N ARG A 23 -29.32 6.78 -57.18
CA ARG A 23 -28.82 6.81 -55.80
C ARG A 23 -29.89 6.36 -54.80
N ASP A 24 -31.09 6.93 -54.88
CA ASP A 24 -32.21 6.62 -53.98
C ASP A 24 -32.62 5.14 -54.02
N ARG A 25 -32.45 4.50 -55.17
CA ARG A 25 -32.80 3.08 -55.37
C ARG A 25 -31.61 2.13 -55.30
N ASP A 26 -30.42 2.65 -55.02
CA ASP A 26 -29.17 1.91 -55.06
C ASP A 26 -29.02 1.06 -56.34
N ALA A 27 -29.35 1.67 -57.48
CA ALA A 27 -29.45 1.00 -58.76
C ALA A 27 -28.15 1.06 -59.57
N GLY A 28 -27.03 1.39 -58.91
CA GLY A 28 -25.71 1.54 -59.53
C GLY A 28 -25.51 2.89 -60.22
N ARG A 29 -24.54 2.94 -61.14
CA ARG A 29 -24.17 4.14 -61.89
C ARG A 29 -24.53 4.02 -63.37
N ALA A 30 -24.93 5.13 -63.97
CA ALA A 30 -25.23 5.20 -65.40
C ALA A 30 -24.47 6.35 -66.07
N ALA A 31 -24.19 6.21 -67.37
CA ALA A 31 -23.72 7.29 -68.22
C ALA A 31 -24.86 7.78 -69.11
N MET A 32 -24.91 9.08 -69.37
CA MET A 32 -25.98 9.72 -70.11
C MET A 32 -25.43 10.72 -71.13
N LEU A 33 -25.98 10.70 -72.35
CA LEU A 33 -25.68 11.65 -73.42
C LEU A 33 -26.83 12.65 -73.57
N LEU A 34 -26.51 13.93 -73.63
CA LEU A 34 -27.50 15.00 -73.59
C LEU A 34 -27.72 15.63 -74.97
N ALA A 35 -28.98 15.58 -75.43
CA ALA A 35 -29.34 15.95 -76.81
C ALA A 35 -29.44 17.48 -77.07
N GLY A 36 -29.35 18.32 -76.03
CA GLY A 36 -29.73 19.73 -76.07
C GLY A 36 -28.60 20.77 -76.22
N GLY A 37 -27.34 20.35 -76.43
CA GLY A 37 -26.25 21.30 -76.56
C GLY A 37 -26.20 21.95 -77.95
N ALA A 38 -26.44 23.26 -78.04
CA ALA A 38 -26.25 24.01 -79.29
C ALA A 38 -24.83 23.80 -79.82
N VAL A 39 -24.72 23.28 -81.05
CA VAL A 39 -23.45 22.94 -81.68
C VAL A 39 -22.88 24.19 -82.36
N GLU A 40 -21.90 24.84 -81.74
CA GLU A 40 -20.86 25.58 -82.47
C GLU A 40 -19.50 25.39 -81.79
N GLY A 41 -18.57 24.74 -82.50
CA GLY A 41 -17.15 24.67 -82.14
C GLY A 41 -16.66 23.31 -81.64
N VAL A 42 -15.99 22.55 -82.51
CA VAL A 42 -15.37 21.26 -82.19
C VAL A 42 -14.19 21.45 -81.23
N GLY A 43 -14.35 20.96 -80.00
CA GLY A 43 -13.27 20.47 -79.15
C GLY A 43 -13.62 19.04 -78.76
N VAL A 44 -12.74 18.07 -79.05
CA VAL A 44 -12.98 16.66 -78.73
C VAL A 44 -13.11 16.50 -77.22
N GLY A 45 -14.35 16.43 -76.72
CA GLY A 45 -14.63 16.20 -75.30
C GLY A 45 -14.05 14.87 -74.86
N HIS A 46 -13.13 14.91 -73.92
CA HIS A 46 -12.54 13.71 -73.34
C HIS A 46 -13.58 13.05 -72.42
N VAL A 47 -14.10 11.90 -72.84
CA VAL A 47 -14.91 11.02 -71.99
C VAL A 47 -13.96 10.30 -71.04
N PRO A 48 -14.06 10.48 -69.71
CA PRO A 48 -13.27 9.71 -68.77
C PRO A 48 -13.64 8.23 -68.90
N GLY A 49 -12.73 7.41 -69.41
CA GLY A 49 -12.85 5.96 -69.39
C GLY A 49 -12.13 5.43 -68.16
N GLN A 50 -12.85 4.83 -67.22
CA GLN A 50 -12.24 3.88 -66.28
C GLN A 50 -12.47 2.45 -66.78
N GLY A 51 -11.38 1.67 -66.78
CA GLY A 51 -11.39 0.26 -67.10
C GLY A 51 -12.09 -0.52 -66.01
N GLY A 52 -13.33 -0.91 -66.28
CA GLY A 52 -13.99 -2.01 -65.58
C GLY A 52 -13.52 -3.33 -66.19
N GLU A 53 -12.41 -3.86 -65.70
CA GLU A 53 -12.08 -5.27 -65.91
C GLU A 53 -12.47 -6.02 -64.64
N GLN A 54 -13.54 -6.79 -64.76
CA GLN A 54 -13.95 -7.78 -63.78
C GLN A 54 -12.82 -8.79 -63.62
N VAL A 55 -12.12 -8.75 -62.49
CA VAL A 55 -11.23 -9.85 -62.10
C VAL A 55 -12.12 -10.99 -61.57
N PRO A 56 -12.10 -12.20 -62.18
CA PRO A 56 -12.83 -13.34 -61.66
C PRO A 56 -12.17 -13.84 -60.38
N GLY A 57 -13.00 -14.26 -59.43
CA GLY A 57 -12.57 -14.69 -58.11
C GLY A 57 -11.52 -15.79 -58.11
N ALA A 58 -10.53 -15.62 -57.23
CA ALA A 58 -9.73 -16.72 -56.71
C ALA A 58 -9.96 -16.78 -55.19
N ALA A 59 -10.71 -17.79 -54.79
CA ALA A 59 -10.85 -18.20 -53.41
C ALA A 59 -9.46 -18.57 -52.85
N ALA A 60 -9.02 -17.85 -51.82
CA ALA A 60 -7.96 -18.30 -50.93
C ALA A 60 -8.56 -18.47 -49.54
N GLN A 61 -8.72 -19.73 -49.18
CA GLN A 61 -9.17 -20.25 -47.91
C GLN A 61 -8.23 -19.80 -46.79
N LEU A 62 -8.79 -19.31 -45.68
CA LEU A 62 -8.10 -19.28 -44.38
C LEU A 62 -8.89 -20.17 -43.41
N PRO A 63 -8.22 -21.06 -42.65
CA PRO A 63 -8.90 -22.04 -41.85
C PRO A 63 -9.40 -21.44 -40.53
N VAL A 64 -10.62 -21.84 -40.20
CA VAL A 64 -11.24 -21.79 -38.89
C VAL A 64 -10.37 -22.53 -37.87
N GLN A 65 -10.06 -21.90 -36.74
CA GLN A 65 -9.95 -22.63 -35.47
C GLN A 65 -10.73 -21.89 -34.38
N SER A 66 -11.77 -22.59 -33.94
CA SER A 66 -12.57 -22.33 -32.75
C SER A 66 -11.78 -22.70 -31.50
N GLY A 67 -11.93 -21.89 -30.45
CA GLY A 67 -11.35 -22.17 -29.14
C GLY A 67 -11.76 -21.13 -28.10
N ALA A 68 -13.03 -21.19 -27.65
CA ALA A 68 -13.43 -20.73 -26.31
C ALA A 68 -13.62 -21.98 -25.42
N PRO A 69 -13.52 -21.92 -24.06
CA PRO A 69 -14.60 -21.30 -23.29
C PRO A 69 -14.25 -20.68 -21.90
N GLY A 70 -15.21 -19.87 -21.40
CA GLY A 70 -15.60 -19.72 -19.98
C GLY A 70 -14.95 -18.57 -19.20
N GLY A 71 -15.65 -17.71 -18.45
CA GLY A 71 -17.08 -17.57 -18.14
C GLY A 71 -17.33 -16.40 -17.14
N SER A 72 -18.51 -15.77 -17.27
CA SER A 72 -19.43 -15.12 -16.28
C SER A 72 -18.87 -14.40 -15.03
N THR A 73 -19.34 -13.22 -14.59
CA THR A 73 -20.71 -12.81 -14.16
C THR A 73 -20.77 -11.27 -13.94
N GLU A 74 -21.72 -10.52 -14.49
CA GLU A 74 -23.01 -9.99 -13.91
C GLU A 74 -22.94 -8.83 -12.89
N GLY A 75 -23.93 -7.91 -13.02
CA GLY A 75 -24.33 -6.87 -12.06
C GLY A 75 -24.41 -5.47 -12.69
N GLU A 76 -25.43 -5.12 -13.48
CA GLU A 76 -26.78 -4.62 -13.11
C GLU A 76 -26.84 -3.14 -12.66
N VAL A 77 -27.61 -2.36 -13.45
CA VAL A 77 -28.02 -0.93 -13.32
C VAL A 77 -29.10 -0.78 -12.22
N PRO A 78 -29.58 0.42 -11.74
CA PRO A 78 -29.93 1.63 -12.52
C PRO A 78 -29.88 3.04 -11.83
N GLY A 79 -29.99 4.09 -12.66
CA GLY A 79 -31.03 5.15 -12.53
C GLY A 79 -30.79 6.44 -11.70
N GLY A 80 -31.10 7.59 -12.31
CA GLY A 80 -31.61 8.82 -11.65
C GLY A 80 -30.79 10.10 -11.84
N THR A 81 -31.18 10.98 -12.79
CA THR A 81 -31.91 12.27 -12.64
C THR A 81 -31.11 13.52 -12.24
N GLU A 82 -31.06 14.44 -13.22
CA GLU A 82 -31.23 15.92 -13.16
C GLU A 82 -30.56 16.80 -12.10
N GLY A 83 -29.91 17.87 -12.60
CA GLY A 83 -29.79 19.15 -11.88
C GLY A 83 -28.52 19.94 -12.22
N GLY A 84 -28.62 21.02 -13.00
CA GLY A 84 -27.47 21.88 -13.26
C GLY A 84 -27.76 23.10 -14.13
N ALA A 85 -28.37 24.12 -13.52
CA ALA A 85 -28.72 25.40 -14.13
C ALA A 85 -27.50 26.20 -14.63
N HIS A 86 -27.53 26.65 -15.89
CA HIS A 86 -26.70 27.75 -16.37
C HIS A 86 -27.52 28.96 -16.83
N ARG A 87 -27.04 30.09 -16.33
CA ARG A 87 -27.62 31.43 -16.19
C ARG A 87 -27.78 32.13 -17.54
N ARG A 88 -28.97 32.72 -17.76
CA ARG A 88 -29.26 33.72 -18.80
C ARG A 88 -28.51 35.02 -18.53
N THR A 89 -27.96 35.63 -19.59
CA THR A 89 -27.92 37.08 -19.76
C THR A 89 -28.27 37.40 -21.21
N GLU A 90 -29.41 38.06 -21.38
CA GLU A 90 -29.82 38.74 -22.62
C GLU A 90 -29.14 40.11 -22.69
N THR A 91 -28.77 40.52 -23.91
CA THR A 91 -28.68 41.89 -24.45
C THR A 91 -28.07 41.71 -25.85
N GLY A 92 -28.50 42.32 -26.95
CA GLY A 92 -29.51 43.32 -27.23
C GLY A 92 -29.72 43.35 -28.75
N ALA A 93 -30.80 44.00 -29.16
CA ALA A 93 -31.29 44.10 -30.53
C ALA A 93 -30.39 44.92 -31.48
N GLY A 94 -30.49 44.64 -32.79
CA GLY A 94 -30.05 45.57 -33.83
C GLY A 94 -30.07 45.05 -35.27
N ALA A 95 -31.01 45.59 -36.07
CA ALA A 95 -30.96 45.83 -37.53
C ALA A 95 -30.83 44.62 -38.48
N HIS A 96 -31.90 44.25 -39.20
CA HIS A 96 -32.26 44.76 -40.53
C HIS A 96 -31.13 44.73 -41.57
N GLY A 97 -31.17 43.71 -42.43
CA GLY A 97 -30.32 43.61 -43.63
C GLY A 97 -30.68 42.41 -44.48
N ARG A 98 -31.84 42.47 -45.17
CA ARG A 98 -32.09 41.66 -46.36
C ARG A 98 -30.96 41.98 -47.35
N THR A 99 -30.08 41.01 -47.58
CA THR A 99 -29.16 41.05 -48.71
C THR A 99 -29.39 39.77 -49.50
N GLU A 100 -29.77 40.00 -50.74
CA GLU A 100 -29.94 39.00 -51.78
C GLU A 100 -28.60 38.30 -51.96
N SER A 101 -28.51 37.02 -51.59
CA SER A 101 -27.37 36.19 -51.93
C SER A 101 -27.37 35.95 -53.43
N THR A 102 -26.75 36.87 -54.15
CA THR A 102 -26.30 36.64 -55.53
C THR A 102 -25.19 35.60 -55.45
N THR A 103 -25.49 34.41 -55.97
CA THR A 103 -24.60 33.27 -56.14
C THR A 103 -23.28 33.69 -56.79
N THR A 104 -22.20 33.68 -56.03
CA THR A 104 -20.85 33.49 -56.57
C THR A 104 -20.27 32.24 -55.92
N LEU A 105 -20.75 31.08 -56.37
CA LEU A 105 -20.08 29.81 -56.16
C LEU A 105 -18.74 29.89 -56.92
N SER A 106 -17.67 30.36 -56.27
CA SER A 106 -16.31 30.13 -56.75
C SER A 106 -15.94 28.68 -56.43
N ALA A 107 -16.64 27.76 -57.08
CA ALA A 107 -16.36 26.34 -57.01
C ALA A 107 -14.90 26.09 -57.45
N PRO A 108 -14.06 25.39 -56.66
CA PRO A 108 -12.65 25.24 -56.94
C PRO A 108 -12.41 24.41 -58.21
N ALA A 109 -11.44 24.83 -59.02
CA ALA A 109 -11.02 24.05 -60.18
C ALA A 109 -10.31 22.77 -59.71
N VAL A 110 -10.57 21.65 -60.37
CA VAL A 110 -9.93 20.36 -60.03
C VAL A 110 -8.40 20.47 -60.15
N THR A 111 -7.89 21.34 -61.04
CA THR A 111 -6.46 21.59 -61.23
C THR A 111 -5.73 22.09 -59.99
N ASP A 112 -6.45 22.75 -59.09
CA ASP A 112 -5.90 23.36 -57.88
C ASP A 112 -5.83 22.37 -56.71
N LEU A 113 -6.50 21.23 -56.84
CA LEU A 113 -6.58 20.17 -55.83
C LEU A 113 -5.58 19.03 -56.08
N ILE A 114 -4.87 19.04 -57.22
CA ILE A 114 -3.97 17.96 -57.62
C ILE A 114 -2.52 18.37 -57.35
N THR A 115 -1.83 17.56 -56.57
CA THR A 115 -0.38 17.68 -56.31
C THR A 115 0.35 16.43 -56.82
N GLY A 116 1.56 16.58 -57.33
CA GLY A 116 2.34 15.47 -57.86
C GLY A 116 3.61 15.91 -58.60
N PRO A 117 4.33 14.97 -59.21
CA PRO A 117 5.53 15.27 -59.99
C PRO A 117 5.21 16.18 -61.19
N ALA A 118 6.00 17.26 -61.37
CA ALA A 118 5.78 18.27 -62.40
C ALA A 118 5.55 17.70 -63.82
N PRO A 119 6.29 16.68 -64.30
CA PRO A 119 6.09 16.11 -65.64
C PRO A 119 4.72 15.46 -65.87
N LEU A 120 4.06 14.99 -64.80
CA LEU A 120 2.74 14.36 -64.86
C LEU A 120 1.61 15.36 -64.65
N LEU A 121 1.84 16.37 -63.81
CA LEU A 121 0.84 17.40 -63.50
C LEU A 121 0.40 18.18 -64.73
N ASP A 122 1.30 18.50 -65.66
CA ASP A 122 0.94 19.23 -66.88
C ASP A 122 -0.05 18.42 -67.76
N ALA A 123 0.17 17.11 -67.87
CA ALA A 123 -0.71 16.21 -68.60
C ALA A 123 -2.08 16.07 -67.90
N VAL A 124 -2.08 15.89 -66.57
CA VAL A 124 -3.32 15.74 -65.78
C VAL A 124 -4.12 17.06 -65.77
N ARG A 125 -3.48 18.21 -65.54
CA ARG A 125 -4.13 19.53 -65.59
C ARG A 125 -4.73 19.83 -66.96
N ARG A 126 -4.11 19.32 -68.04
CA ARG A 126 -4.71 19.44 -69.38
C ARG A 126 -5.99 18.61 -69.50
N LEU A 127 -6.03 17.44 -68.87
CA LEU A 127 -7.17 16.52 -68.88
C LEU A 127 -8.37 17.04 -68.09
N VAL A 128 -8.13 17.69 -66.95
CA VAL A 128 -9.17 18.19 -66.04
C VAL A 128 -9.38 19.71 -66.12
N ARG A 129 -8.89 20.36 -67.19
CA ARG A 129 -8.85 21.84 -67.30
C ARG A 129 -10.19 22.50 -67.04
N ASP A 130 -11.25 21.93 -67.59
CA ASP A 130 -12.60 22.50 -67.56
C ASP A 130 -13.45 21.85 -66.46
N ALA A 131 -12.83 21.08 -65.55
CA ALA A 131 -13.50 20.40 -64.46
C ALA A 131 -13.48 21.23 -63.17
N VAL A 132 -14.65 21.37 -62.55
CA VAL A 132 -14.88 22.18 -61.35
C VAL A 132 -15.56 21.33 -60.29
N VAL A 133 -15.04 21.36 -59.06
CA VAL A 133 -15.64 20.61 -57.94
C VAL A 133 -16.76 21.42 -57.32
N VAL A 134 -17.92 20.81 -57.15
CA VAL A 134 -19.10 21.40 -56.53
C VAL A 134 -19.57 20.56 -55.35
N ASP A 135 -20.23 21.19 -54.38
CA ASP A 135 -20.67 20.52 -53.16
C ASP A 135 -21.84 19.57 -53.40
N SER A 136 -22.75 19.92 -54.32
CA SER A 136 -23.97 19.16 -54.59
C SER A 136 -24.30 19.02 -56.08
N LEU A 137 -25.21 18.08 -56.39
CA LEU A 137 -25.69 17.89 -57.75
C LEU A 137 -26.59 19.06 -58.20
N GLU A 138 -27.29 19.70 -57.26
CA GLU A 138 -28.04 20.94 -57.48
C GLU A 138 -27.11 22.08 -57.90
N ASP A 139 -25.96 22.22 -57.23
CA ASP A 139 -24.93 23.20 -57.60
C ASP A 139 -24.30 22.86 -58.96
N ALA A 140 -24.13 21.57 -59.26
CA ALA A 140 -23.69 21.11 -60.58
C ALA A 140 -24.65 21.54 -61.69
N GLU A 141 -25.96 21.36 -61.49
CA GLU A 141 -27.00 21.78 -62.45
C GLU A 141 -26.95 23.30 -62.67
N ALA A 142 -26.93 24.08 -61.58
CA ALA A 142 -26.90 25.54 -61.65
C ALA A 142 -25.63 26.06 -62.36
N LEU A 143 -24.48 25.44 -62.08
CA LEU A 143 -23.20 25.81 -62.67
C LEU A 143 -23.16 25.51 -64.17
N VAL A 144 -23.58 24.32 -64.59
CA VAL A 144 -23.59 23.92 -66.02
C VAL A 144 -24.61 24.74 -66.81
N ALA A 145 -25.74 25.12 -66.20
CA ALA A 145 -26.71 26.01 -66.84
C ALA A 145 -26.15 27.42 -67.07
N ALA A 146 -25.32 27.93 -66.14
CA ALA A 146 -24.69 29.23 -66.25
C ALA A 146 -23.43 29.23 -67.15
N ARG A 147 -22.68 28.12 -67.17
CA ARG A 147 -21.42 27.94 -67.92
C ARG A 147 -21.42 26.58 -68.64
N PRO A 148 -22.00 26.49 -69.84
CA PRO A 148 -22.09 25.22 -70.57
C PRO A 148 -20.74 24.58 -70.92
N GLU A 149 -19.66 25.36 -70.90
CA GLU A 149 -18.29 24.93 -71.22
C GLU A 149 -17.60 24.15 -70.09
N VAL A 150 -18.12 24.18 -68.85
CA VAL A 150 -17.50 23.48 -67.71
C VAL A 150 -18.12 22.11 -67.47
N THR A 151 -17.34 21.24 -66.83
CA THR A 151 -17.78 19.98 -66.27
C THR A 151 -17.80 20.08 -64.75
N ALA A 152 -18.98 20.02 -64.14
CA ALA A 152 -19.13 20.00 -62.70
C ALA A 152 -18.96 18.58 -62.17
N VAL A 153 -18.19 18.42 -61.09
CA VAL A 153 -17.94 17.13 -60.42
C VAL A 153 -18.29 17.26 -58.94
N THR A 154 -19.10 16.36 -58.40
CA THR A 154 -19.46 16.35 -56.96
C THR A 154 -18.44 15.54 -56.14
N GLY A 155 -18.42 15.75 -54.83
CA GLY A 155 -17.61 14.93 -53.90
C GLY A 155 -17.96 13.44 -53.92
N GLU A 156 -19.19 13.10 -54.32
CA GLU A 156 -19.67 11.72 -54.50
C GLU A 156 -19.25 11.11 -55.85
N GLY A 157 -18.55 11.88 -56.69
CA GLY A 157 -18.09 11.47 -58.00
C GLY A 157 -19.18 11.46 -59.07
N ASP A 158 -20.23 12.27 -58.93
CA ASP A 158 -21.12 12.58 -60.05
C ASP A 158 -20.45 13.60 -60.96
N VAL A 159 -20.66 13.46 -62.26
CA VAL A 159 -20.12 14.31 -63.31
C VAL A 159 -21.29 14.85 -64.13
N LEU A 160 -21.36 16.17 -64.30
CA LEU A 160 -22.39 16.83 -65.10
C LEU A 160 -21.76 17.88 -66.02
N SER A 161 -22.12 17.86 -67.29
CA SER A 161 -21.74 18.86 -68.29
C SER A 161 -22.91 19.10 -69.25
N ALA A 162 -22.78 20.06 -70.17
CA ALA A 162 -23.83 20.35 -71.14
C ALA A 162 -24.16 19.16 -72.07
N HIS A 163 -23.23 18.21 -72.24
CA HIS A 163 -23.35 17.13 -73.23
C HIS A 163 -23.25 15.72 -72.63
N PHE A 164 -22.74 15.59 -71.41
CA PHE A 164 -22.51 14.31 -70.75
C PHE A 164 -22.85 14.38 -69.25
N ALA A 165 -23.43 13.33 -68.72
CA ALA A 165 -23.61 13.13 -67.29
C ALA A 165 -23.26 11.70 -66.87
N HIS A 166 -22.70 11.54 -65.68
CA HIS A 166 -22.42 10.25 -65.08
C HIS A 166 -22.62 10.33 -63.57
N GLY A 167 -23.28 9.34 -62.97
CA GLY A 167 -23.51 9.33 -61.53
C GLY A 167 -24.45 8.22 -61.10
N GLY A 168 -24.72 8.14 -59.81
CA GLY A 168 -25.64 7.17 -59.21
C GLY A 168 -25.26 6.81 -57.78
N SER A 169 -25.47 5.55 -57.39
CA SER A 169 -25.02 5.05 -56.08
C SER A 169 -23.51 4.78 -56.03
N ALA A 170 -22.94 4.71 -54.82
CA ALA A 170 -21.51 4.49 -54.61
C ALA A 170 -21.09 3.13 -55.21
N GLY A 171 -19.98 3.13 -55.95
CA GLY A 171 -19.40 1.92 -56.53
C GLY A 171 -18.48 1.20 -55.54
N ALA A 172 -17.79 0.15 -56.00
CA ALA A 172 -16.65 -0.39 -55.27
C ALA A 172 -15.57 0.70 -55.12
N PRO A 173 -14.81 0.72 -53.99
CA PRO A 173 -13.82 1.75 -53.74
C PRO A 173 -12.82 1.86 -54.88
N SER A 174 -12.51 3.09 -55.26
CA SER A 174 -11.48 3.33 -56.28
C SER A 174 -10.09 2.99 -55.73
N LEU A 175 -9.13 2.71 -56.62
CA LEU A 175 -7.73 2.50 -56.21
C LEU A 175 -7.18 3.71 -55.43
N LEU A 176 -7.63 4.92 -55.78
CA LEU A 176 -7.25 6.14 -55.07
C LEU A 176 -7.81 6.20 -53.66
N GLU A 177 -9.06 5.77 -53.44
CA GLU A 177 -9.64 5.67 -52.10
C GLU A 177 -8.90 4.64 -51.24
N VAL A 178 -8.63 3.45 -51.78
CA VAL A 178 -7.87 2.42 -51.05
C VAL A 178 -6.48 2.94 -50.70
N GLN A 179 -5.79 3.62 -51.62
CA GLN A 179 -4.49 4.19 -51.36
C GLN A 179 -4.56 5.31 -50.31
N ALA A 180 -5.57 6.18 -50.38
CA ALA A 180 -5.77 7.25 -49.39
C ALA A 180 -6.00 6.67 -47.98
N SER A 181 -6.80 5.61 -47.84
CA SER A 181 -7.01 4.93 -46.56
C SER A 181 -5.72 4.28 -46.03
N VAL A 182 -4.88 3.73 -46.91
CA VAL A 182 -3.57 3.17 -46.53
C VAL A 182 -2.63 4.28 -46.05
N ASP A 183 -2.59 5.40 -46.75
CA ASP A 183 -1.72 6.54 -46.40
C ASP A 183 -2.18 7.19 -45.08
N GLU A 184 -3.49 7.32 -44.85
CA GLU A 184 -4.08 7.79 -43.59
C GLU A 184 -3.73 6.85 -42.43
N ALA A 185 -3.95 5.54 -42.59
CA ALA A 185 -3.60 4.56 -41.57
C ALA A 185 -2.09 4.53 -41.27
N ALA A 186 -1.25 4.75 -42.29
CA ALA A 186 0.20 4.84 -42.12
C ALA A 186 0.60 6.10 -41.32
N ALA A 187 -0.06 7.24 -41.57
CA ALA A 187 0.15 8.47 -40.81
C ALA A 187 -0.28 8.30 -39.34
N GLU A 188 -1.46 7.73 -39.09
CA GLU A 188 -1.94 7.43 -37.73
C GLU A 188 -1.01 6.49 -36.97
N LEU A 189 -0.50 5.44 -37.64
CA LEU A 189 0.45 4.50 -37.04
C LEU A 189 1.75 5.21 -36.65
N ALA A 190 2.27 6.09 -37.51
CA ALA A 190 3.48 6.85 -37.23
C ALA A 190 3.29 7.78 -36.00
N GLU A 191 2.14 8.45 -35.90
CA GLU A 191 1.82 9.27 -34.72
C GLU A 191 1.71 8.44 -33.45
N LEU A 192 1.04 7.28 -33.51
CA LEU A 192 0.90 6.40 -32.35
C LEU A 192 2.24 5.81 -31.91
N ALA A 193 3.14 5.49 -32.85
CA ALA A 193 4.48 5.02 -32.53
C ALA A 193 5.26 6.05 -31.70
N VAL A 194 5.23 7.33 -32.10
CA VAL A 194 5.87 8.41 -31.34
C VAL A 194 5.28 8.52 -29.94
N ARG A 195 3.95 8.49 -29.79
CA ARG A 195 3.29 8.55 -28.47
C ARG A 195 3.64 7.34 -27.59
N CYS A 196 3.75 6.15 -28.17
CA CYS A 196 4.17 4.95 -27.46
C CYS A 196 5.60 5.08 -26.92
N ASP A 197 6.53 5.60 -27.72
CA ASP A 197 7.92 5.82 -27.31
C ASP A 197 8.00 6.86 -26.18
N GLU A 198 7.26 7.97 -26.28
CA GLU A 198 7.18 8.99 -25.23
C GLU A 198 6.64 8.43 -23.91
N LEU A 199 5.57 7.64 -23.97
CA LEU A 199 4.97 7.01 -22.80
C LEU A 199 5.88 5.94 -22.18
N ALA A 200 6.59 5.16 -23.01
CA ALA A 200 7.55 4.17 -22.55
C ALA A 200 8.71 4.82 -21.78
N GLU A 201 9.26 5.92 -22.29
CA GLU A 201 10.30 6.69 -21.58
C GLU A 201 9.76 7.33 -20.30
N ALA A 202 8.57 7.91 -20.33
CA ALA A 202 7.93 8.46 -19.13
C ALA A 202 7.71 7.38 -18.05
N GLN A 203 7.27 6.19 -18.45
CA GLN A 203 7.10 5.03 -17.56
C GLN A 203 8.44 4.58 -16.97
N ARG A 204 9.49 4.49 -17.79
CA ARG A 204 10.84 4.12 -17.35
C ARG A 204 11.36 5.09 -16.28
N LEU A 205 11.30 6.39 -16.55
CA LEU A 205 11.73 7.44 -15.61
C LEU A 205 10.89 7.48 -14.33
N ALA A 206 9.58 7.24 -14.41
CA ALA A 206 8.73 7.07 -13.23
C ALA A 206 9.14 5.83 -12.41
N GLY A 207 9.47 4.73 -13.08
CA GLY A 207 9.95 3.50 -12.45
C GLY A 207 11.28 3.70 -11.71
N GLU A 208 12.22 4.44 -12.29
CA GLU A 208 13.51 4.79 -11.66
C GLU A 208 13.30 5.63 -10.40
N ARG A 209 12.51 6.71 -10.49
CA ARG A 209 12.17 7.54 -9.32
C ARG A 209 11.50 6.74 -8.19
N ARG A 210 10.62 5.79 -8.54
CA ARG A 210 9.98 4.91 -7.57
C ARG A 210 11.00 3.99 -6.88
N LYS A 211 11.94 3.42 -7.63
CA LYS A 211 13.01 2.58 -7.08
C LYS A 211 13.91 3.36 -6.12
N GLU A 212 14.33 4.56 -6.51
CA GLU A 212 15.13 5.44 -5.66
C GLU A 212 14.40 5.82 -4.37
N SER A 213 13.12 6.20 -4.49
CA SER A 213 12.28 6.53 -3.32
C SER A 213 12.10 5.33 -2.39
N ALA A 214 11.90 4.13 -2.94
CA ALA A 214 11.78 2.91 -2.16
C ALA A 214 13.09 2.57 -1.40
N ALA A 215 14.24 2.73 -2.06
CA ALA A 215 15.54 2.55 -1.41
C ALA A 215 15.75 3.53 -0.25
N LEU A 216 15.39 4.80 -0.44
CA LEU A 216 15.48 5.82 0.62
C LEU A 216 14.57 5.49 1.81
N VAL A 217 13.35 5.00 1.56
CA VAL A 217 12.42 4.59 2.62
C VAL A 217 12.99 3.43 3.43
N GLU A 218 13.60 2.42 2.79
CA GLU A 218 14.24 1.32 3.50
C GLU A 218 15.43 1.78 4.34
N GLU A 219 16.31 2.62 3.78
CA GLU A 219 17.45 3.20 4.51
C GLU A 219 17.01 4.00 5.74
N LEU A 220 16.00 4.87 5.58
CA LEU A 220 15.43 5.62 6.70
C LEU A 220 14.75 4.71 7.73
N GLY A 221 14.10 3.64 7.27
CA GLY A 221 13.51 2.61 8.11
C GLY A 221 14.55 1.92 8.99
N GLU A 222 15.70 1.54 8.42
CA GLU A 222 16.81 0.94 9.16
C GLU A 222 17.42 1.88 10.20
N ARG A 223 17.67 3.15 9.81
CA ARG A 223 18.16 4.19 10.72
C ARG A 223 17.21 4.42 11.89
N ARG A 224 15.90 4.48 11.63
CA ARG A 224 14.88 4.62 12.69
C ARG A 224 14.91 3.42 13.64
N ARG A 225 14.94 2.19 13.12
CA ARG A 225 15.01 0.97 13.95
C ARG A 225 16.28 0.94 14.80
N ALA A 226 17.42 1.41 14.27
CA ALA A 226 18.67 1.51 15.03
C ALA A 226 18.55 2.52 16.18
N ALA A 227 18.02 3.73 15.91
CA ALA A 227 17.80 4.76 16.91
C ALA A 227 16.79 4.31 17.99
N GLU A 228 15.74 3.58 17.63
CA GLU A 228 14.78 3.02 18.59
C GLU A 228 15.42 1.97 19.51
N ARG A 229 16.30 1.11 18.98
CA ARG A 229 17.06 0.14 19.79
C ARG A 229 17.98 0.85 20.77
N GLU A 230 18.69 1.89 20.32
CA GLU A 230 19.56 2.69 21.19
C GLU A 230 18.76 3.37 22.30
N LYS A 231 17.64 4.03 21.95
CA LYS A 231 16.74 4.67 22.93
C LYS A 231 16.20 3.68 23.95
N SER A 232 15.78 2.49 23.51
CA SER A 232 15.32 1.43 24.41
C SER A 232 16.45 0.95 25.34
N GLY A 233 17.66 0.81 24.82
CA GLY A 233 18.86 0.49 25.61
C GLY A 233 19.12 1.52 26.69
N VAL A 234 19.10 2.82 26.35
CA VAL A 234 19.26 3.92 27.31
C VAL A 234 18.15 3.90 28.37
N ALA A 235 16.89 3.68 27.97
CA ALA A 235 15.77 3.61 28.91
C ALA A 235 15.91 2.43 29.90
N GLN A 236 16.37 1.27 29.43
CA GLN A 236 16.63 0.11 30.29
C GLN A 236 17.78 0.37 31.27
N GLN A 237 18.88 0.99 30.81
CA GLN A 237 19.99 1.38 31.68
C GLN A 237 19.54 2.38 32.75
N LEU A 238 18.75 3.39 32.38
CA LEU A 238 18.19 4.36 33.30
C LEU A 238 17.27 3.69 34.33
N GLY A 239 16.44 2.73 33.91
CA GLY A 239 15.60 1.94 34.79
C GLY A 239 16.41 1.14 35.81
N ARG A 240 17.48 0.46 35.37
CA ARG A 240 18.40 -0.29 36.24
C ARG A 240 19.08 0.62 37.27
N LEU A 241 19.67 1.73 36.81
CA LEU A 241 20.36 2.69 37.69
C LEU A 241 19.39 3.33 38.69
N SER A 242 18.16 3.65 38.26
CA SER A 242 17.12 4.17 39.16
C SER A 242 16.72 3.15 40.23
N GLY A 243 16.62 1.87 39.85
CA GLY A 243 16.38 0.78 40.81
C GLY A 243 17.51 0.65 41.84
N GLN A 244 18.76 0.68 41.38
CA GLN A 244 19.94 0.64 42.25
C GLN A 244 19.98 1.84 43.21
N ALA A 245 19.70 3.06 42.72
CA ALA A 245 19.66 4.26 43.54
C ALA A 245 18.59 4.17 44.64
N ARG A 246 17.39 3.65 44.33
CA ARG A 246 16.32 3.45 45.33
C ARG A 246 16.68 2.38 46.36
N ALA A 247 17.28 1.28 45.95
CA ALA A 247 17.73 0.24 46.88
C ALA A 247 18.80 0.77 47.85
N ALA A 248 19.80 1.49 47.33
CA ALA A 248 20.84 2.13 48.12
C ALA A 248 20.27 3.19 49.09
N ALA A 249 19.31 4.01 48.63
CA ALA A 249 18.60 4.96 49.49
C ALA A 249 17.87 4.25 50.64
N GLY A 250 17.13 3.18 50.35
CA GLY A 250 16.46 2.39 51.38
C GLY A 250 17.42 1.69 52.35
N GLU A 251 18.61 1.27 51.90
CA GLU A 251 19.67 0.77 52.78
C GLU A 251 20.22 1.86 53.69
N ALA A 252 20.48 3.05 53.15
CA ALA A 252 20.94 4.21 53.92
C ALA A 252 19.92 4.59 55.00
N GLU A 253 18.63 4.61 54.68
CA GLU A 253 17.54 4.87 55.65
C GLU A 253 17.54 3.81 56.77
N ARG A 254 17.65 2.52 56.43
CA ARG A 254 17.72 1.43 57.43
C ARG A 254 18.96 1.53 58.32
N MET A 255 20.12 1.82 57.73
CA MET A 255 21.36 2.00 58.48
C MET A 255 21.27 3.20 59.41
N THR A 256 20.70 4.32 58.95
CA THR A 256 20.46 5.52 59.76
C THR A 256 19.56 5.20 60.95
N ALA A 257 18.44 4.49 60.72
CA ALA A 257 17.54 4.08 61.78
C ALA A 257 18.16 3.06 62.75
N SER A 258 19.10 2.22 62.28
CA SER A 258 19.85 1.31 63.15
C SER A 258 20.89 2.05 63.99
N ALA A 259 21.57 3.03 63.41
CA ALA A 259 22.53 3.87 64.12
C ALA A 259 21.85 4.69 65.23
N ALA A 260 20.69 5.31 64.93
CA ALA A 260 19.90 6.04 65.91
C ALA A 260 19.50 5.15 67.10
N ARG A 261 18.97 3.95 66.85
CA ARG A 261 18.63 2.98 67.92
C ARG A 261 19.85 2.54 68.74
N ALA A 262 21.01 2.39 68.11
CA ALA A 262 22.24 2.05 68.82
C ALA A 262 22.75 3.21 69.68
N GLN A 263 22.61 4.46 69.21
CA GLN A 263 22.93 5.66 69.99
C GLN A 263 22.00 5.79 71.20
N GLU A 264 20.68 5.65 71.02
CA GLU A 264 19.71 5.66 72.14
C GLU A 264 19.97 4.53 73.15
N ALA A 265 20.44 3.36 72.69
CA ALA A 265 20.81 2.26 73.58
C ALA A 265 22.11 2.53 74.35
N LEU A 266 23.08 3.19 73.71
CA LEU A 266 24.31 3.64 74.35
C LEU A 266 24.02 4.69 75.43
N GLU A 267 23.21 5.70 75.12
CA GLU A 267 22.82 6.74 76.07
C GLU A 267 22.21 6.13 77.34
N ARG A 268 21.23 5.22 77.19
CA ARG A 268 20.64 4.49 78.32
C ARG A 268 21.65 3.64 79.09
N ALA A 269 22.54 2.93 78.39
CA ALA A 269 23.55 2.10 79.05
C ALA A 269 24.57 2.93 79.83
N VAL A 270 24.88 4.15 79.36
CA VAL A 270 25.74 5.10 80.07
C VAL A 270 25.04 5.62 81.32
N GLU A 271 23.77 6.04 81.22
CA GLU A 271 22.97 6.45 82.39
C GLU A 271 22.89 5.34 83.44
N GLU A 272 22.57 4.11 83.04
CA GLU A 272 22.53 2.94 83.94
C GLU A 272 23.90 2.67 84.58
N ALA A 273 24.99 2.84 83.85
CA ALA A 273 26.34 2.64 84.38
C ALA A 273 26.71 3.72 85.40
N GLU A 274 26.32 4.97 85.17
CA GLU A 274 26.50 6.08 86.12
C GLU A 274 25.73 5.82 87.42
N GLU A 275 24.45 5.43 87.33
CA GLU A 275 23.64 5.06 88.51
C GLU A 275 24.26 3.90 89.29
N LEU A 276 24.76 2.87 88.61
CA LEU A 276 25.43 1.73 89.25
C LEU A 276 26.75 2.13 89.91
N ALA A 277 27.51 3.05 89.30
CA ALA A 277 28.75 3.56 89.87
C ALA A 277 28.49 4.39 91.15
N GLU A 278 27.45 5.23 91.15
CA GLU A 278 27.02 5.98 92.35
C GLU A 278 26.61 5.02 93.47
N ARG A 279 25.80 4.00 93.16
CA ARG A 279 25.40 2.98 94.13
C ARG A 279 26.59 2.21 94.69
N LEU A 280 27.57 1.88 93.84
CA LEU A 280 28.81 1.22 94.27
C LEU A 280 29.61 2.11 95.22
N LEU A 281 29.75 3.40 94.90
CA LEU A 281 30.45 4.36 95.76
C LEU A 281 29.79 4.43 97.15
N VAL A 282 28.46 4.57 97.20
CA VAL A 282 27.70 4.57 98.48
C VAL A 282 27.94 3.28 99.25
N ALA A 283 27.92 2.12 98.59
CA ALA A 283 28.18 0.84 99.23
C ALA A 283 29.63 0.69 99.74
N GLN A 284 30.60 1.30 99.05
CA GLN A 284 32.01 1.30 99.45
C GLN A 284 32.30 2.25 100.61
N GLU A 285 31.59 3.39 100.70
CA GLU A 285 31.71 4.34 101.81
C GLU A 285 30.92 3.91 103.06
N ALA A 286 29.99 2.96 102.91
CA ALA A 286 29.26 2.40 104.04
C ALA A 286 30.23 1.76 105.05
N PRO A 287 30.04 1.95 106.37
CA PRO A 287 30.87 1.33 107.38
C PRO A 287 30.85 -0.18 107.21
N VAL A 288 32.02 -0.82 107.20
CA VAL A 288 32.11 -2.28 107.23
C VAL A 288 31.44 -2.75 108.51
N GLU A 289 30.30 -3.44 108.38
CA GLU A 289 29.73 -4.15 109.52
C GLU A 289 30.72 -5.24 109.92
N GLU A 290 31.28 -5.17 111.13
CA GLU A 290 32.12 -6.23 111.67
C GLU A 290 31.32 -7.54 111.64
N GLU A 291 31.82 -8.52 110.90
CA GLU A 291 31.21 -9.85 110.87
C GLU A 291 31.08 -10.36 112.31
N PRO A 292 29.89 -10.82 112.73
CA PRO A 292 29.68 -11.25 114.11
C PRO A 292 30.65 -12.39 114.45
N ASP A 293 31.36 -12.25 115.57
CA ASP A 293 32.39 -13.21 115.99
C ASP A 293 31.85 -14.66 116.00
N THR A 294 32.31 -15.44 115.04
CA THR A 294 31.91 -16.84 114.85
C THR A 294 32.66 -17.80 115.78
N SER A 295 33.59 -17.30 116.61
CA SER A 295 34.40 -18.12 117.52
C SER A 295 33.56 -18.97 118.47
N VAL A 296 32.41 -18.46 118.92
CA VAL A 296 31.48 -19.21 119.79
C VAL A 296 30.81 -20.35 119.03
N ARG A 297 30.33 -20.10 117.81
CA ARG A 297 29.74 -21.12 116.94
C ARG A 297 30.75 -22.22 116.61
N ASP A 298 31.95 -21.82 116.24
CA ASP A 298 33.00 -22.74 115.81
C ASP A 298 33.52 -23.57 117.00
N ARG A 299 33.64 -22.98 118.20
CA ARG A 299 33.94 -23.71 119.44
C ARG A 299 32.85 -24.74 119.77
N LEU A 300 31.58 -24.35 119.71
CA LEU A 300 30.45 -25.26 119.98
C LEU A 300 30.38 -26.40 118.96
N ALA A 301 30.72 -26.16 117.68
CA ALA A 301 30.81 -27.19 116.66
C ALA A 301 31.93 -28.20 116.96
N ALA A 302 33.10 -27.72 117.42
CA ALA A 302 34.22 -28.57 117.83
C ALA A 302 33.89 -29.39 119.09
N ASP A 303 33.29 -28.78 120.12
CA ASP A 303 32.83 -29.46 121.32
C ASP A 303 31.80 -30.55 120.98
N GLY A 304 30.88 -30.25 120.05
CA GLY A 304 29.91 -31.22 119.54
C GLY A 304 30.56 -32.40 118.81
N ALA A 305 31.64 -32.17 118.05
CA ALA A 305 32.39 -33.25 117.41
C ALA A 305 33.12 -34.13 118.43
N ASN A 306 33.77 -33.52 119.44
CA ASN A 306 34.47 -34.24 120.52
C ASN A 306 33.52 -35.09 121.36
N ALA A 307 32.33 -34.57 121.68
CA ALA A 307 31.30 -35.31 122.41
C ALA A 307 30.85 -36.55 121.62
N ARG A 308 30.61 -36.42 120.30
CA ARG A 308 30.25 -37.56 119.44
C ARG A 308 31.36 -38.60 119.35
N GLN A 309 32.62 -38.17 119.29
CA GLN A 309 33.76 -39.10 119.31
C GLN A 309 33.83 -39.86 120.63
N THR A 310 33.69 -39.17 121.76
CA THR A 310 33.67 -39.79 123.10
C THR A 310 32.53 -40.79 123.24
N GLU A 311 31.34 -40.44 122.73
CA GLU A 311 30.20 -41.36 122.68
C GLU A 311 30.51 -42.61 121.83
N MET A 312 31.11 -42.43 120.66
CA MET A 312 31.48 -43.53 119.77
C MET A 312 32.51 -44.47 120.41
N GLU A 313 33.52 -43.93 121.08
CA GLU A 313 34.51 -44.70 121.84
C GLU A 313 33.87 -45.48 123.00
N ALA A 314 32.97 -44.84 123.76
CA ALA A 314 32.24 -45.49 124.84
C ALA A 314 31.36 -46.64 124.33
N ARG A 315 30.66 -46.47 123.19
CA ARG A 315 29.88 -47.53 122.54
C ARG A 315 30.77 -48.68 122.08
N LEU A 316 31.96 -48.39 121.54
CA LEU A 316 32.91 -49.42 121.11
C LEU A 316 33.46 -50.21 122.32
N GLN A 317 33.76 -49.54 123.43
CA GLN A 317 34.17 -50.19 124.68
C GLN A 317 33.06 -51.09 125.23
N ALA A 318 31.81 -50.61 125.28
CA ALA A 318 30.67 -51.41 125.70
C ALA A 318 30.52 -52.69 124.86
N ARG A 319 30.57 -52.56 123.53
CA ARG A 319 30.54 -53.71 122.60
C ARG A 319 31.72 -54.67 122.83
N THR A 320 32.91 -54.13 123.11
CA THR A 320 34.09 -54.94 123.42
C THR A 320 33.93 -55.74 124.73
N HIS A 321 33.32 -55.12 125.75
CA HIS A 321 32.99 -55.80 127.01
C HIS A 321 31.92 -56.87 126.79
N GLU A 322 30.88 -56.61 126.00
CA GLU A 322 29.85 -57.58 125.63
C GLU A 322 30.45 -58.80 124.89
N GLU A 323 31.32 -58.58 123.91
CA GLU A 323 32.02 -59.68 123.20
C GLU A 323 32.95 -60.47 124.13
N ARG A 324 33.62 -59.83 125.10
CA ARG A 324 34.40 -60.54 126.13
C ARG A 324 33.53 -61.39 127.05
N VAL A 325 32.36 -60.89 127.47
CA VAL A 325 31.40 -61.67 128.27
C VAL A 325 30.93 -62.89 127.47
N LYS A 326 30.57 -62.71 126.20
CA LYS A 326 30.19 -63.80 125.31
C LYS A 326 31.31 -64.82 125.10
N GLY A 327 32.56 -64.35 124.95
CA GLY A 327 33.75 -65.20 124.84
C GLY A 327 34.11 -65.96 126.12
N LEU A 328 33.88 -65.37 127.30
CA LEU A 328 34.04 -66.05 128.60
C LEU A 328 32.94 -67.09 128.83
N ALA A 329 31.68 -66.77 128.49
CA ALA A 329 30.57 -67.71 128.55
C ALA A 329 30.81 -68.92 127.62
N GLY A 330 31.25 -68.68 126.38
CA GLY A 330 31.61 -69.78 125.46
C GLY A 330 32.80 -70.63 125.94
N ARG A 331 33.75 -70.05 126.69
CA ARG A 331 34.84 -70.79 127.33
C ARG A 331 34.34 -71.62 128.52
N ALA A 332 33.43 -71.09 129.32
CA ALA A 332 32.78 -71.82 130.41
C ALA A 332 31.97 -73.02 129.85
N ASP A 333 31.16 -72.80 128.81
CA ASP A 333 30.43 -73.87 128.12
C ASP A 333 31.35 -74.91 127.47
N GLY A 334 32.53 -74.48 127.01
CA GLY A 334 33.58 -75.36 126.47
C GLY A 334 34.22 -76.23 127.55
N LEU A 335 34.55 -75.65 128.70
CA LEU A 335 35.08 -76.37 129.86
C LEU A 335 34.04 -77.34 130.44
N ASP A 336 32.76 -76.96 130.49
CA ASP A 336 31.67 -77.85 130.92
C ASP A 336 31.48 -79.05 129.96
N ARG A 337 31.65 -78.83 128.65
CA ARG A 337 31.62 -79.93 127.66
C ARG A 337 32.84 -80.85 127.77
N ALA A 338 34.04 -80.29 127.95
CA ALA A 338 35.26 -81.07 128.16
C ALA A 338 35.17 -81.91 129.46
N ALA A 339 34.64 -81.33 130.54
CA ALA A 339 34.41 -82.02 131.81
C ALA A 339 33.33 -83.12 131.74
N ARG A 340 32.40 -83.04 130.78
CA ARG A 340 31.45 -84.13 130.48
C ARG A 340 32.09 -85.23 129.64
N ALA A 341 32.94 -84.88 128.67
CA ALA A 341 33.62 -85.83 127.80
C ALA A 341 34.70 -86.68 128.53
N GLU A 342 35.29 -86.19 129.62
CA GLU A 342 36.23 -86.98 130.46
C GLU A 342 35.54 -87.92 131.47
N ARG A 343 34.20 -87.92 131.55
CA ARG A 343 33.42 -88.81 132.46
C ARG A 343 32.70 -89.96 131.73
N GLU A 344 32.83 -90.05 130.41
CA GLU A 344 32.49 -91.20 129.56
C GLU A 344 33.75 -92.03 129.27
#